data_AF-A7F2X8-F1
#
_entry.id   AF-A7F2X8-F1
#
_cell.length_a   1.000
_cell.length_b   1.000
_cell.length_c   1.000
_cell.angle_alpha   90.00
_cell.angle_beta   90.00
_cell.angle_gamma   90.00
#
_symmetry.space_group_name_H-M   'P 1'
#
loop_
_entity.id
_entity.type
_entity.pdbx_description
1 polymer ?
#
loop_
_entity_poly.entity_id
_entity_poly.type
_entity_poly.pdbx_seq_one_letter_code
_entity_poly.pdbx_strand_id
1 'polypeptide(L)'
;MSTPDLGPLAMSQTKDDLVKHLNIDAETYTLMAKETDTVYRWLISEKSHLKKNCKGKPPYDWSDIVERSKDEAMRLIVQNGTNQTAYYWSLAKPTPDCPNWIARWFLYHKFRYRDGRNRNIKADSRDAAPYNSTASSHHHHNHRTSHQSYHTQCRQAHEVEGHYSHSSHYPGVSINAAKDMAILPPSVY
;
A
#
# COMPACT_ATOMS: atom_id res chain seq x y z
N MET A 1 33.74 -11.25 -6.94
CA MET A 1 33.02 -11.60 -5.70
C MET A 1 31.72 -12.27 -6.10
N SER A 2 31.49 -13.51 -5.67
CA SER A 2 30.27 -14.25 -6.00
C SER A 2 29.11 -13.60 -5.26
N THR A 3 28.10 -13.12 -5.99
CA THR A 3 26.87 -12.62 -5.38
C THR A 3 26.17 -13.78 -4.66
N PRO A 4 25.65 -13.57 -3.43
CA PRO A 4 24.91 -14.60 -2.74
C PRO A 4 23.70 -15.00 -3.58
N ASP A 5 23.59 -16.29 -3.89
CA ASP A 5 22.44 -16.83 -4.63
C ASP A 5 21.25 -16.94 -3.68
N LEU A 6 20.46 -15.86 -3.61
CA LEU A 6 19.28 -15.82 -2.75
C LEU A 6 18.10 -16.47 -3.48
N GLY A 7 17.68 -17.63 -2.98
CA GLY A 7 16.47 -18.30 -3.43
C GLY A 7 15.21 -17.43 -3.22
N PRO A 8 14.15 -17.63 -4.03
CA PRO A 8 12.92 -16.87 -3.91
C PRO A 8 12.25 -17.03 -2.55
N LEU A 9 11.85 -15.91 -1.95
CA LEU A 9 11.00 -15.93 -0.76
C LEU A 9 9.53 -16.12 -1.16
N ALA A 10 8.79 -16.93 -0.42
CA ALA A 10 7.37 -17.09 -0.66
C ALA A 10 6.61 -15.77 -0.41
N MET A 11 5.60 -15.49 -1.23
CA MET A 11 4.80 -14.25 -1.16
C MET A 11 4.00 -14.10 0.15
N SER A 12 3.86 -15.17 0.94
CA SER A 12 3.17 -15.15 2.24
C SER A 12 4.07 -14.75 3.40
N GLN A 13 5.39 -14.63 3.18
CA GLN A 13 6.37 -14.34 4.22
C GLN A 13 6.26 -12.89 4.70
N THR A 14 6.71 -12.63 5.92
CA THR A 14 6.56 -11.32 6.55
C THR A 14 7.60 -10.33 6.07
N LYS A 15 7.39 -9.04 6.37
CA LYS A 15 8.40 -8.00 6.16
C LYS A 15 9.72 -8.37 6.84
N ASP A 16 9.66 -8.87 8.07
CA ASP A 16 10.86 -9.18 8.85
C ASP A 16 11.65 -10.33 8.21
N ASP A 17 10.95 -11.33 7.66
CA ASP A 17 11.57 -12.41 6.90
C ASP A 17 12.28 -11.88 5.65
N LEU A 18 11.65 -10.96 4.90
CA LEU A 18 12.27 -10.34 3.74
C LEU A 18 13.50 -9.52 4.11
N VAL A 19 13.37 -8.66 5.13
CA VAL A 19 14.45 -7.76 5.59
C VAL A 19 15.66 -8.58 6.04
N LYS A 20 15.41 -9.67 6.79
CA LYS A 20 16.46 -10.61 7.20
C LYS A 20 17.06 -11.38 6.02
N HIS A 21 16.23 -11.84 5.09
CA HIS A 21 16.66 -12.65 3.93
C HIS A 21 17.51 -11.84 2.94
N LEU A 22 17.17 -10.57 2.75
CA LEU A 22 17.94 -9.64 1.90
C LEU A 22 19.07 -8.95 2.64
N ASN A 23 19.13 -9.09 3.98
CA ASN A 23 20.07 -8.40 4.85
C ASN A 23 20.09 -6.88 4.61
N ILE A 24 18.90 -6.27 4.58
CA ILE A 24 18.70 -4.83 4.37
C ILE A 24 18.34 -4.11 5.66
N ASP A 25 18.67 -2.82 5.74
CA ASP A 25 18.20 -1.96 6.83
C ASP A 25 16.78 -1.40 6.55
N ALA A 26 16.22 -0.73 7.55
CA ALA A 26 14.88 -0.13 7.47
C ALA A 26 14.80 1.02 6.45
N GLU A 27 15.89 1.76 6.24
CA GLU A 27 15.94 2.88 5.30
C GLU A 27 15.86 2.38 3.86
N THR A 28 16.70 1.41 3.52
CA THR A 28 16.74 0.71 2.24
C THR A 28 15.39 0.05 1.95
N TYR A 29 14.80 -0.65 2.93
CA TYR A 29 13.46 -1.20 2.79
C TYR A 29 12.43 -0.10 2.43
N THR A 30 12.50 1.04 3.10
CA THR A 30 11.58 2.16 2.88
C THR A 30 11.73 2.76 1.48
N LEU A 31 12.96 2.87 0.98
CA LEU A 31 13.24 3.29 -0.39
C LEU A 31 12.66 2.31 -1.41
N MET A 32 12.92 1.01 -1.25
CA MET A 32 12.38 -0.03 -2.13
C MET A 32 10.84 -0.05 -2.13
N ALA A 33 10.22 0.15 -0.96
CA ALA A 33 8.78 0.25 -0.84
C ALA A 33 8.20 1.50 -1.54
N LYS A 34 8.92 2.63 -1.51
CA LYS A 34 8.54 3.88 -2.18
C LYS A 34 8.66 3.78 -3.69
N GLU A 35 9.72 3.17 -4.19
CA GLU A 35 9.90 2.86 -5.62
C GLU A 35 8.75 1.96 -6.12
N THR A 36 8.41 0.93 -5.35
CA THR A 36 7.26 0.06 -5.61
C THR A 36 5.94 0.83 -5.61
N ASP A 37 5.73 1.75 -4.67
CA ASP A 37 4.48 2.54 -4.58
C ASP A 37 4.21 3.34 -5.85
N THR A 38 5.25 3.89 -6.47
CA THR A 38 5.15 4.65 -7.72
C THR A 38 4.61 3.77 -8.85
N VAL A 39 5.17 2.58 -9.01
CA VAL A 39 4.73 1.61 -10.03
C VAL A 39 3.36 1.04 -9.70
N TYR A 40 3.07 0.79 -8.42
CA TYR A 40 1.75 0.37 -7.96
C TYR A 40 0.66 1.38 -8.37
N ARG A 41 0.91 2.69 -8.19
CA ARG A 41 -0.03 3.75 -8.59
C ARG A 41 -0.30 3.75 -10.09
N TRP A 42 0.73 3.58 -10.91
CA TRP A 42 0.61 3.39 -12.36
C TRP A 42 -0.21 2.13 -12.71
N LEU A 43 0.05 1.03 -12.01
CA LEU A 43 -0.62 -0.23 -12.26
C LEU A 43 -2.14 -0.15 -12.02
N ILE A 44 -2.57 0.61 -11.01
CA ILE A 44 -3.99 0.79 -10.69
C ILE A 44 -4.65 2.00 -11.35
N SER A 45 -3.91 2.86 -12.05
CA SER A 45 -4.47 4.06 -12.69
C SER A 45 -5.17 3.76 -14.01
N GLU A 46 -4.72 2.75 -14.73
CA GLU A 46 -5.24 2.41 -16.06
C GLU A 46 -6.04 1.11 -16.07
N LYS A 47 -7.16 1.10 -16.79
CA LYS A 47 -7.99 -0.09 -16.96
C LYS A 47 -7.36 -1.16 -17.85
N SER A 48 -6.39 -0.77 -18.68
CA SER A 48 -5.61 -1.67 -19.56
C SER A 48 -4.88 -2.77 -18.78
N HIS A 49 -4.51 -2.50 -17.52
CA HIS A 49 -3.82 -3.44 -16.64
C HIS A 49 -4.75 -4.42 -15.93
N LEU A 50 -6.06 -4.25 -16.07
CA LEU A 50 -7.07 -5.09 -15.41
C LEU A 50 -7.51 -6.21 -16.34
N LYS A 51 -7.87 -7.35 -15.75
CA LYS A 51 -8.50 -8.45 -16.48
C LYS A 51 -9.83 -7.96 -17.06
N LYS A 52 -10.17 -8.46 -18.26
CA LYS A 52 -11.42 -8.09 -18.98
C LYS A 52 -12.68 -8.29 -18.13
N ASN A 53 -12.65 -9.27 -17.21
CA ASN A 53 -13.77 -9.61 -16.33
C ASN A 53 -13.71 -8.90 -14.97
N CYS A 54 -12.83 -7.92 -14.79
CA CYS A 54 -12.75 -7.13 -13.55
C CYS A 54 -14.02 -6.29 -13.43
N LYS A 55 -14.96 -6.72 -12.56
CA LYS A 55 -16.29 -6.12 -12.41
C LYS A 55 -16.31 -4.86 -11.52
N GLY A 56 -15.17 -4.48 -10.94
CA GLY A 56 -15.11 -3.51 -9.84
C GLY A 56 -14.66 -2.10 -10.24
N LYS A 57 -15.19 -1.11 -9.50
CA LYS A 57 -14.47 0.15 -9.23
C LYS A 57 -13.37 -0.17 -8.19
N PRO A 58 -12.29 0.63 -8.11
CA PRO A 58 -11.25 0.44 -7.10
C PRO A 58 -11.84 0.31 -5.68
N PRO A 59 -11.18 -0.43 -4.76
CA PRO A 59 -9.85 -1.01 -4.88
C PRO A 59 -9.83 -2.30 -5.74
N TYR A 60 -8.72 -2.50 -6.46
CA TYR A 60 -8.45 -3.71 -7.23
C TYR A 60 -7.59 -4.66 -6.41
N ASP A 61 -7.81 -5.96 -6.58
CA ASP A 61 -7.03 -7.02 -5.97
C ASP A 61 -5.87 -7.47 -6.86
N TRP A 62 -4.88 -8.15 -6.26
CA TRP A 62 -3.78 -8.77 -7.01
C TRP A 62 -4.26 -9.72 -8.11
N SER A 63 -5.37 -10.42 -7.88
CA SER A 63 -5.99 -11.32 -8.84
C SER A 63 -6.65 -10.59 -10.01
N ASP A 64 -6.97 -9.30 -9.88
CA ASP A 64 -7.66 -8.51 -10.90
C ASP A 64 -6.70 -7.99 -11.97
N ILE A 65 -5.41 -7.89 -11.64
CA ILE A 65 -4.38 -7.44 -12.57
C ILE A 65 -4.00 -8.57 -13.54
N VAL A 66 -3.83 -8.24 -14.82
CA VAL A 66 -3.35 -9.21 -15.82
C VAL A 66 -1.87 -9.56 -15.58
N GLU A 67 -1.48 -10.82 -15.81
CA GLU A 67 -0.11 -11.28 -15.55
C GLU A 67 0.95 -10.46 -16.31
N ARG A 68 0.67 -10.11 -17.57
CA ARG A 68 1.58 -9.28 -18.37
C ARG A 68 1.89 -7.92 -17.71
N SER A 69 0.90 -7.29 -17.10
CA SER A 69 1.08 -6.00 -16.42
C SER A 69 1.80 -6.16 -15.08
N LYS A 70 1.69 -7.32 -14.43
CA LYS A 70 2.51 -7.64 -13.26
C LYS A 70 3.98 -7.79 -13.66
N ASP A 71 4.25 -8.50 -14.75
CA ASP A 71 5.62 -8.68 -15.29
C ASP A 71 6.23 -7.34 -15.70
N GLU A 72 5.45 -6.48 -16.36
CA GLU A 72 5.87 -5.14 -16.71
C GLU A 72 6.13 -4.28 -15.47
N ALA A 73 5.25 -4.31 -14.48
CA ALA A 73 5.45 -3.63 -13.22
C ALA A 73 6.73 -4.09 -12.51
N MET A 74 7.00 -5.41 -12.48
CA MET A 74 8.25 -5.94 -11.90
C MET A 74 9.48 -5.38 -12.62
N ARG A 75 9.48 -5.31 -13.96
CA ARG A 75 10.59 -4.73 -14.73
C ARG A 75 10.76 -3.25 -14.46
N LEU A 76 9.65 -2.49 -14.40
CA LEU A 76 9.68 -1.06 -14.10
C LEU A 76 10.23 -0.75 -12.71
N ILE A 77 9.89 -1.56 -11.70
CA ILE A 77 10.46 -1.40 -10.34
C ILE A 77 11.99 -1.52 -10.39
N VAL A 78 12.50 -2.57 -11.04
CA VAL A 78 13.94 -2.81 -11.16
C VAL A 78 14.62 -1.68 -11.94
N GLN A 79 14.01 -1.22 -13.04
CA GLN A 79 14.55 -0.14 -13.86
C GLN A 79 14.56 1.22 -13.14
N ASN A 80 13.57 1.48 -12.30
CA ASN A 80 13.44 2.72 -11.54
C ASN A 80 14.22 2.69 -10.20
N GLY A 81 14.93 1.60 -9.91
CA GLY A 81 15.75 1.49 -8.71
C GLY A 81 16.81 2.59 -8.66
N THR A 82 16.95 3.22 -7.50
CA THR A 82 18.04 4.15 -7.23
C THR A 82 19.38 3.41 -7.11
N ASN A 83 20.50 4.15 -7.12
CA ASN A 83 21.83 3.56 -6.92
C ASN A 83 21.93 2.74 -5.62
N GLN A 84 21.16 3.10 -4.59
CA GLN A 84 21.13 2.39 -3.31
C GLN A 84 20.32 1.09 -3.37
N THR A 85 19.24 1.03 -4.15
CA THR A 85 18.33 -0.13 -4.18
C THR A 85 18.60 -1.08 -5.36
N ALA A 86 19.25 -0.60 -6.41
CA ALA A 86 19.56 -1.36 -7.63
C ALA A 86 20.28 -2.68 -7.34
N TYR A 87 21.23 -2.67 -6.39
CA TYR A 87 21.91 -3.89 -5.95
C TYR A 87 20.91 -4.94 -5.44
N TYR A 88 19.99 -4.56 -4.55
CA TYR A 88 19.02 -5.50 -3.97
C TYR A 88 18.01 -6.00 -5.00
N TRP A 89 17.57 -5.15 -5.92
CA TRP A 89 16.73 -5.58 -7.03
C TRP A 89 17.41 -6.63 -7.91
N SER A 90 18.73 -6.52 -8.11
CA SER A 90 19.51 -7.45 -8.91
C SER A 90 19.75 -8.82 -8.25
N LEU A 91 19.49 -8.96 -6.95
CA LEU A 91 19.64 -10.24 -6.24
C LEU A 91 18.61 -11.29 -6.68
N ALA A 92 17.47 -10.86 -7.21
CA ALA A 92 16.47 -11.76 -7.75
C ALA A 92 16.85 -12.23 -9.16
N LYS A 93 17.26 -13.50 -9.28
CA LYS A 93 17.48 -14.13 -10.59
C LYS A 93 16.16 -14.22 -11.37
N PRO A 94 16.11 -13.70 -12.62
CA PRO A 94 14.93 -13.84 -13.46
C PRO A 94 14.64 -15.29 -13.79
N THR A 95 13.35 -15.66 -13.76
CA THR A 95 12.84 -16.96 -14.19
C THR A 95 11.77 -16.75 -15.26
N PRO A 96 11.44 -17.77 -16.08
CA PRO A 96 10.39 -17.66 -17.09
C PRO A 96 9.03 -17.21 -16.52
N ASP A 97 8.73 -17.61 -15.29
CA ASP A 97 7.45 -17.32 -14.61
C ASP A 97 7.48 -16.08 -13.71
N CYS A 98 8.67 -15.54 -13.43
CA CYS A 98 8.84 -14.40 -12.55
C CYS A 98 10.10 -13.60 -12.92
N PRO A 99 9.93 -12.41 -13.53
CA PRO A 99 11.05 -11.55 -13.89
C PRO A 99 11.89 -11.11 -12.70
N ASN A 100 11.25 -10.87 -11.54
CA ASN A 100 11.93 -10.47 -10.32
C ASN A 100 11.07 -10.81 -9.09
N TRP A 101 11.48 -11.82 -8.31
CA TRP A 101 10.70 -12.28 -7.17
C TRP A 101 10.64 -11.27 -6.01
N ILE A 102 11.68 -10.43 -5.84
CA ILE A 102 11.70 -9.39 -4.80
C ILE A 102 10.69 -8.29 -5.15
N ALA A 103 10.70 -7.80 -6.40
CA ALA A 103 9.71 -6.83 -6.88
C ALA A 103 8.29 -7.40 -6.80
N ARG A 104 8.10 -8.68 -7.14
CA ARG A 104 6.82 -9.38 -6.98
C ARG A 104 6.34 -9.40 -5.54
N TRP A 105 7.23 -9.68 -4.59
CA TRP A 105 6.91 -9.68 -3.16
C TRP A 105 6.43 -8.29 -2.72
N PHE A 106 7.21 -7.24 -3.01
CA PHE A 106 6.84 -5.87 -2.63
C PHE A 106 5.50 -5.47 -3.23
N LEU A 107 5.31 -5.73 -4.52
CA LEU A 107 4.09 -5.35 -5.23
C LEU A 107 2.88 -6.11 -4.67
N TYR A 108 2.98 -7.42 -4.43
CA TYR A 108 1.90 -8.20 -3.81
C TYR A 108 1.52 -7.67 -2.43
N HIS A 109 2.51 -7.34 -1.60
CA HIS A 109 2.26 -6.77 -0.27
C HIS A 109 1.53 -5.41 -0.36
N LYS A 110 1.79 -4.60 -1.40
CA LYS A 110 1.01 -3.37 -1.64
C LYS A 110 -0.46 -3.65 -1.87
N PHE A 111 -0.81 -4.66 -2.66
CA PHE A 111 -2.20 -5.05 -2.88
C PHE A 111 -2.83 -5.64 -1.61
N ARG A 112 -2.12 -6.52 -0.91
CA ARG A 112 -2.63 -7.22 0.29
C ARG A 112 -2.99 -6.26 1.43
N TYR A 113 -2.21 -5.21 1.65
CA TYR A 113 -2.44 -4.26 2.75
C TYR A 113 -3.25 -3.02 2.35
N ARG A 114 -3.66 -2.91 1.07
CA ARG A 114 -4.53 -1.81 0.62
C ARG A 114 -5.96 -1.93 1.17
N ASP A 115 -6.41 -3.13 1.54
CA ASP A 115 -7.77 -3.42 2.05
C ASP A 115 -7.98 -3.01 3.53
N GLY A 116 -6.95 -2.51 4.22
CA GLY A 116 -7.05 -2.14 5.64
C GLY A 116 -7.48 -0.69 5.93
N ARG A 117 -7.62 0.18 4.93
CA ARG A 117 -7.76 1.64 5.15
C ARG A 117 -9.09 2.22 4.68
N ASN A 118 -10.21 1.63 5.12
CA ASN A 118 -11.49 2.37 5.22
C ASN A 118 -12.59 1.71 6.10
N ARG A 119 -12.32 0.64 6.85
CA ARG A 119 -13.37 -0.08 7.59
C ARG A 119 -13.68 0.47 8.99
N ASN A 120 -12.93 1.47 9.49
CA ASN A 120 -13.05 1.92 10.89
C ASN A 120 -13.71 3.31 11.10
N ILE A 121 -14.30 3.96 10.08
CA ILE A 121 -14.93 5.29 10.27
C ILE A 121 -16.47 5.22 10.44
N LYS A 122 -17.10 4.05 10.24
CA LYS A 122 -18.58 3.92 10.31
C LYS A 122 -19.13 3.15 11.52
N ALA A 123 -18.30 2.82 12.51
CA ALA A 123 -18.78 2.13 13.72
C ALA A 123 -19.13 3.07 14.88
N ASP A 124 -18.87 4.38 14.81
CA ASP A 124 -18.97 5.28 15.98
C ASP A 124 -19.77 6.58 15.72
N SER A 125 -20.79 6.53 14.85
CA SER A 125 -21.71 7.66 14.60
C SER A 125 -23.16 7.30 14.91
N ARG A 126 -23.38 6.63 16.04
CA ARG A 126 -24.73 6.38 16.57
C ARG A 126 -24.92 6.77 18.03
N ASP A 127 -24.09 7.65 18.59
CA ASP A 127 -24.35 8.24 19.91
C ASP A 127 -24.12 9.76 19.92
N ALA A 128 -24.92 10.48 19.15
CA ALA A 128 -25.14 11.92 19.34
C ALA A 128 -26.58 12.28 18.94
N ALA A 129 -27.55 11.62 19.56
CA ALA A 129 -28.90 12.12 19.62
C ALA A 129 -28.95 13.23 20.70
N PRO A 130 -29.46 14.44 20.41
CA PRO A 130 -29.73 15.43 21.45
C PRO A 130 -30.94 14.96 22.25
N TYR A 131 -30.70 14.62 23.52
CA TYR A 131 -31.77 14.28 24.46
C TYR A 131 -32.55 15.55 24.80
N ASN A 132 -33.84 15.56 24.46
CA ASN A 132 -34.84 16.38 25.14
C ASN A 132 -35.71 15.39 25.93
N SER A 133 -35.52 15.35 27.25
CA SER A 133 -36.30 14.49 28.14
C SER A 133 -37.54 15.21 28.61
N THR A 134 -38.71 14.80 28.12
CA THR A 134 -39.97 14.84 28.90
C THR A 134 -40.83 13.62 28.55
N ALA A 135 -40.85 12.69 29.52
CA ALA A 135 -41.92 11.77 29.93
C ALA A 135 -42.86 11.15 28.87
N SER A 136 -42.86 9.81 28.78
CA SER A 136 -43.84 8.96 29.48
C SER A 136 -43.88 7.51 28.95
N SER A 137 -43.82 6.58 29.91
CA SER A 137 -44.67 5.40 30.07
C SER A 137 -44.58 4.16 29.15
N HIS A 138 -44.55 3.03 29.87
CA HIS A 138 -45.10 1.68 29.59
C HIS A 138 -44.24 0.55 28.98
N HIS A 139 -44.01 -0.46 29.83
CA HIS A 139 -44.23 -1.92 29.65
C HIS A 139 -43.40 -2.69 28.58
N HIS A 140 -42.98 -3.96 28.70
CA HIS A 140 -43.11 -5.07 29.66
C HIS A 140 -42.07 -6.17 29.29
N HIS A 141 -41.61 -6.92 30.31
CA HIS A 141 -41.20 -8.35 30.40
C HIS A 141 -40.26 -9.09 29.42
N ASN A 142 -39.18 -9.63 30.02
CA ASN A 142 -38.69 -11.04 30.09
C ASN A 142 -38.72 -11.96 28.86
N HIS A 143 -37.56 -12.59 28.53
CA HIS A 143 -37.21 -13.95 29.01
C HIS A 143 -35.78 -14.39 28.61
N ARG A 144 -35.16 -15.16 29.52
CA ARG A 144 -33.92 -15.96 29.42
C ARG A 144 -34.01 -17.15 28.45
N THR A 145 -32.86 -17.54 27.87
CA THR A 145 -32.31 -18.93 27.74
C THR A 145 -30.94 -18.87 27.02
N SER A 146 -29.78 -19.04 27.68
CA SER A 146 -28.97 -20.25 27.94
C SER A 146 -28.25 -20.96 26.76
N HIS A 147 -26.91 -20.97 26.87
CA HIS A 147 -25.88 -21.97 26.51
C HIS A 147 -25.58 -22.38 25.05
N GLN A 148 -24.33 -22.15 24.60
CA GLN A 148 -23.24 -23.13 24.34
C GLN A 148 -22.18 -22.51 23.39
N SER A 149 -20.97 -22.24 23.87
CA SER A 149 -19.76 -23.09 23.72
C SER A 149 -19.26 -23.25 22.28
N TYR A 150 -18.27 -22.45 21.89
CA TYR A 150 -17.06 -22.96 21.23
C TYR A 150 -15.84 -22.16 21.73
N HIS A 151 -14.95 -22.89 22.38
CA HIS A 151 -13.63 -22.48 22.79
C HIS A 151 -12.71 -22.62 21.57
N THR A 152 -12.24 -21.51 20.99
CA THR A 152 -11.12 -21.53 20.05
C THR A 152 -10.08 -20.51 20.50
N GLN A 153 -8.94 -21.05 20.88
CA GLN A 153 -7.79 -20.39 21.48
C GLN A 153 -7.11 -19.48 20.45
N CYS A 154 -7.46 -18.18 20.44
CA CYS A 154 -6.67 -17.18 19.72
C CYS A 154 -5.42 -16.86 20.54
N ARG A 155 -4.31 -17.40 20.05
CA ARG A 155 -2.92 -17.17 20.46
C ARG A 155 -2.65 -15.66 20.49
N GLN A 156 -2.22 -15.18 21.66
CA GLN A 156 -1.67 -13.85 21.87
C GLN A 156 -0.53 -13.61 20.87
N ALA A 157 -0.79 -12.76 19.87
CA ALA A 157 0.25 -12.08 19.13
C ALA A 157 0.42 -10.72 19.80
N HIS A 158 1.55 -10.62 20.49
CA HIS A 158 2.12 -9.46 21.14
C HIS A 158 1.86 -8.17 20.33
N GLU A 159 1.07 -7.26 20.91
CA GLU A 159 0.99 -5.86 20.50
C GLU A 159 2.38 -5.26 20.61
N VAL A 160 3.07 -5.11 19.48
CA VAL A 160 4.14 -4.12 19.36
C VAL A 160 3.59 -2.98 18.54
N GLU A 161 3.04 -2.07 19.32
CA GLU A 161 2.50 -0.76 19.02
C GLU A 161 3.53 0.11 18.28
N GLY A 162 3.50 0.05 16.94
CA GLY A 162 4.28 0.92 16.08
C GLY A 162 3.48 2.15 15.65
N HIS A 163 3.44 3.17 16.52
CA HIS A 163 2.90 4.50 16.20
C HIS A 163 3.65 5.11 15.01
N TYR A 164 3.06 5.08 13.82
CA TYR A 164 3.51 5.89 12.69
C TYR A 164 2.76 7.23 12.71
N SER A 165 3.31 8.20 13.44
CA SER A 165 2.87 9.60 13.40
C SER A 165 3.14 10.20 12.02
N HIS A 166 2.12 10.25 11.17
CA HIS A 166 2.12 11.01 9.93
C HIS A 166 1.88 12.50 10.23
N SER A 167 2.96 13.27 10.41
CA SER A 167 2.91 14.73 10.36
C SER A 167 2.96 15.17 8.90
N SER A 168 1.82 15.58 8.34
CA SER A 168 1.72 16.22 7.03
C SER A 168 1.56 17.73 7.24
N HIS A 169 2.65 18.47 7.12
CA HIS A 169 2.63 19.92 6.94
C HIS A 169 3.35 20.25 5.64
N TYR A 170 2.59 20.47 4.57
CA TYR A 170 3.08 21.14 3.37
C TYR A 170 2.53 22.56 3.39
N PRO A 171 3.36 23.61 3.52
CA PRO A 171 2.94 24.96 3.16
C PRO A 171 2.99 25.09 1.64
N GLY A 172 1.83 25.35 1.04
CA GLY A 172 1.69 25.72 -0.36
C GLY A 172 2.29 27.09 -0.60
N VAL A 173 3.21 27.20 -1.56
CA VAL A 173 3.64 28.48 -2.11
C VAL A 173 2.87 28.71 -3.41
N SER A 174 1.90 29.61 -3.29
CA SER A 174 1.24 30.31 -4.38
C SER A 174 2.09 31.51 -4.76
N ILE A 175 2.47 31.63 -6.03
CA ILE A 175 2.87 32.91 -6.62
C ILE A 175 2.21 33.07 -7.99
N ASN A 176 1.17 33.88 -8.01
CA ASN A 176 0.71 34.59 -9.19
C ASN A 176 1.28 36.02 -9.15
N ALA A 177 1.45 36.59 -10.35
CA ALA A 177 1.50 38.02 -10.71
C ALA A 177 2.86 38.60 -11.12
N ALA A 178 2.96 38.93 -12.42
CA ALA A 178 3.18 40.28 -13.00
C ALA A 178 3.73 40.10 -14.43
N LYS A 179 2.93 40.25 -15.50
CA LYS A 179 2.56 41.47 -16.25
C LYS A 179 3.75 42.32 -16.75
N ASP A 180 3.84 42.35 -18.09
CA ASP A 180 4.32 43.41 -19.00
C ASP A 180 5.58 44.21 -18.64
N MET A 181 6.62 44.06 -19.48
CA MET A 181 7.24 45.19 -20.20
C MET A 181 7.98 44.69 -21.44
N ALA A 182 7.53 45.15 -22.61
CA ALA A 182 8.28 45.14 -23.85
C ALA A 182 9.37 46.24 -23.81
N ILE A 183 10.52 46.00 -24.45
CA ILE A 183 11.34 46.98 -25.20
C ILE A 183 12.35 46.20 -26.09
N LEU A 184 12.53 46.72 -27.30
CA LEU A 184 13.17 46.22 -28.52
C LEU A 184 14.70 45.93 -28.47
N PRO A 185 15.26 45.24 -29.49
CA PRO A 185 16.69 44.99 -29.65
C PRO A 185 17.40 46.03 -30.56
N PRO A 186 18.73 46.18 -30.44
CA PRO A 186 19.59 46.46 -31.59
C PRO A 186 20.73 45.42 -31.64
N SER A 187 21.03 44.78 -32.76
CA SER A 187 21.54 45.25 -34.06
C SER A 187 22.95 44.69 -34.23
N VAL A 188 23.09 44.04 -35.38
CA VAL A 188 24.31 43.52 -36.00
C VAL A 188 25.38 44.60 -36.09
N TYR A 189 26.62 44.22 -35.80
CA TYR A 189 27.83 44.61 -36.54
C TYR A 189 28.80 43.44 -36.54
#